data_AF-A0A6U2AC48-F1
#
_entry.id   AF-A0A6U2AC48-F1
#
_cell.length_a   1.000
_cell.length_b   1.000
_cell.length_c   1.000
_cell.angle_alpha   90.00
_cell.angle_beta   90.00
_cell.angle_gamma   90.00
#
_symmetry.space_group_name_H-M   'P 1'
#
loop_
_entity.id
_entity.type
_entity.pdbx_description
1 polymer ?
#
loop_
_entity_poly.entity_id
_entity_poly.type
_entity_poly.pdbx_seq_one_letter_code
_entity_poly.pdbx_strand_id
1 'polypeptide(L)'
;HAFEKSVVRRMMSDVPWGVLLSGGLDSSLVASICARNCARRSTGFPKLHSFTVGLEGSPDLIAAKKVADFLGTIHHSYTYTLDEGADAIPEVIKSIETYDVTTIRASTPMYLMARKIKAMGIKMVLSGEGADEVFGGYLYFHKAPNRQEFFDETVDKISRLHMYDCLRCNKAMSAWGVEPRVPFLDADFLDVAM
;
A
#
# COMPACT_ATOMS: atom_id res chain seq x y z
N HIS A 1 3.13 -19.30 -6.75
CA HIS A 1 2.39 -19.52 -5.48
C HIS A 1 2.97 -18.79 -4.27
N ALA A 2 4.26 -18.42 -4.23
CA ALA A 2 4.87 -17.77 -3.05
C ALA A 2 4.13 -16.48 -2.65
N PHE A 3 3.90 -15.56 -3.59
CA PHE A 3 3.21 -14.30 -3.30
C PHE A 3 1.78 -14.50 -2.76
N GLU A 4 1.01 -15.43 -3.34
CA GLU A 4 -0.33 -15.74 -2.85
C GLU A 4 -0.31 -16.25 -1.40
N LYS A 5 0.67 -17.10 -1.05
CA LYS A 5 0.85 -17.55 0.33
C LYS A 5 1.20 -16.38 1.26
N SER A 6 2.07 -15.47 0.83
CA SER A 6 2.43 -14.26 1.59
C SER A 6 1.21 -13.38 1.89
N VAL A 7 0.35 -13.14 0.89
CA VAL A 7 -0.89 -12.36 1.07
C VAL A 7 -1.84 -13.07 2.02
N VAL A 8 -2.11 -14.36 1.80
CA VAL A 8 -3.06 -15.14 2.62
C VAL A 8 -2.61 -15.21 4.08
N ARG A 9 -1.31 -15.36 4.35
CA ARG A 9 -0.74 -15.32 5.70
C ARG A 9 -1.03 -14.00 6.40
N ARG A 10 -0.96 -12.88 5.68
CA ARG A 10 -1.24 -11.53 6.20
C ARG A 10 -2.72 -11.18 6.29
N MET A 11 -3.63 -12.00 5.79
CA MET A 11 -5.08 -11.82 6.00
C MET A 11 -5.55 -12.29 7.39
N MET A 12 -4.67 -12.87 8.22
CA MET A 12 -4.99 -13.31 9.58
C MET A 12 -5.38 -12.13 10.48
N SER A 13 -6.65 -12.01 10.85
CA SER A 13 -7.14 -10.91 11.69
C SER A 13 -8.45 -11.28 12.37
N ASP A 14 -8.59 -10.92 13.65
CA ASP A 14 -9.85 -10.98 14.41
C ASP A 14 -10.58 -9.62 14.45
N VAL A 15 -10.04 -8.62 13.75
CA VAL A 15 -10.58 -7.27 13.66
C VAL A 15 -10.86 -6.85 12.21
N PRO A 16 -11.78 -5.89 11.97
CA PRO A 16 -12.06 -5.40 10.63
C PRO A 16 -10.81 -4.88 9.93
N TRP A 17 -10.63 -5.30 8.68
CA TRP A 17 -9.47 -4.98 7.86
C TRP A 17 -9.88 -4.71 6.40
N GLY A 18 -8.98 -4.10 5.63
CA GLY A 18 -9.19 -3.86 4.20
C GLY A 18 -7.90 -3.83 3.39
N VAL A 19 -7.95 -3.26 2.19
CA VAL A 19 -6.78 -3.13 1.30
C VAL A 19 -6.64 -1.70 0.81
N LEU A 20 -5.40 -1.23 0.68
CA LEU A 20 -5.10 -0.02 -0.07
C LEU A 20 -5.10 -0.37 -1.55
N LEU A 21 -5.73 0.48 -2.38
CA LEU A 21 -5.89 0.24 -3.80
C LEU A 21 -5.65 1.53 -4.57
N SER A 22 -4.47 1.71 -5.16
CA SER A 22 -4.16 2.88 -6.01
C SER A 22 -4.61 2.69 -7.47
N GLY A 23 -4.93 1.46 -7.86
CA GLY A 23 -5.15 1.09 -9.26
C GLY A 23 -3.86 0.77 -10.02
N GLY A 24 -2.69 1.00 -9.41
CA GLY A 24 -1.41 0.46 -9.87
C GLY A 24 -1.34 -1.07 -9.77
N LEU A 25 -0.35 -1.67 -10.44
CA LEU A 25 -0.22 -3.13 -10.53
C LEU A 25 -0.14 -3.80 -9.15
N ASP A 26 0.65 -3.26 -8.23
CA ASP A 26 1.04 -3.94 -7.00
C ASP A 26 -0.12 -4.01 -6.00
N SER A 27 -0.76 -2.86 -5.78
CA SER A 27 -1.95 -2.78 -4.92
C SER A 27 -3.13 -3.56 -5.51
N SER A 28 -3.27 -3.56 -6.84
CA SER A 28 -4.29 -4.35 -7.54
C SER A 28 -4.05 -5.86 -7.39
N LEU A 29 -2.80 -6.31 -7.46
CA LEU A 29 -2.46 -7.73 -7.28
C LEU A 29 -2.77 -8.19 -5.85
N VAL A 30 -2.37 -7.42 -4.84
CA VAL A 30 -2.72 -7.70 -3.43
C VAL A 30 -4.24 -7.74 -3.25
N ALA A 31 -4.96 -6.72 -3.73
CA ALA A 31 -6.41 -6.64 -3.63
C ALA A 31 -7.11 -7.82 -4.32
N SER A 32 -6.62 -8.26 -5.49
CA SER A 32 -7.19 -9.37 -6.23
C SER A 32 -7.09 -10.70 -5.47
N ILE A 33 -5.95 -10.96 -4.84
CA ILE A 33 -5.73 -12.17 -4.04
C ILE A 33 -6.59 -12.13 -2.78
N CYS A 34 -6.67 -10.97 -2.11
CA CYS A 34 -7.55 -10.78 -0.96
C CYS A 34 -9.02 -11.03 -1.33
N ALA A 35 -9.51 -10.40 -2.40
CA ALA A 35 -10.90 -10.52 -2.86
C ALA A 35 -11.26 -11.98 -3.20
N ARG A 36 -10.38 -12.67 -3.94
CA ARG A 36 -10.55 -14.09 -4.28
C ARG A 36 -10.61 -14.97 -3.04
N ASN A 37 -9.77 -14.73 -2.04
CA ASN A 37 -9.76 -15.53 -0.81
C ASN A 37 -10.96 -15.21 0.10
N CYS A 38 -11.41 -13.96 0.16
CA CYS A 38 -12.65 -13.60 0.85
C CYS A 38 -13.88 -14.27 0.21
N ALA A 39 -13.95 -14.33 -1.12
CA ALA A 39 -15.06 -14.99 -1.83
C ALA A 39 -15.09 -16.52 -1.65
N ARG A 40 -13.94 -17.16 -1.42
CA ARG A 40 -13.83 -18.62 -1.18
C ARG A 40 -14.21 -19.03 0.24
N ARG A 41 -14.07 -18.12 1.21
CA ARG A 41 -14.51 -18.34 2.60
C ARG A 41 -16.03 -18.15 2.63
N SER A 42 -16.74 -19.17 3.12
CA SER A 42 -18.20 -19.35 3.07
C SER A 42 -19.04 -18.12 3.41
N THR A 43 -20.32 -18.16 3.04
CA THR A 43 -21.37 -17.17 3.36
C THR A 43 -21.29 -16.68 4.81
N GLY A 44 -20.93 -15.41 5.01
CA GLY A 44 -20.85 -14.78 6.33
C GLY A 44 -19.62 -13.89 6.54
N PHE A 45 -18.57 -14.03 5.72
CA PHE A 45 -17.47 -13.05 5.74
C PHE A 45 -17.91 -11.72 5.12
N PRO A 46 -17.66 -10.57 5.78
CA PRO A 46 -17.97 -9.27 5.21
C PRO A 46 -17.18 -9.05 3.92
N LYS A 47 -17.82 -8.36 2.95
CA LYS A 47 -17.16 -7.99 1.69
C LYS A 47 -15.88 -7.20 1.98
N LEU A 48 -14.86 -7.43 1.16
CA LEU A 48 -13.58 -6.73 1.29
C LEU A 48 -13.79 -5.23 1.02
N HIS A 49 -13.31 -4.40 1.95
CA HIS A 49 -13.22 -2.95 1.77
C HIS A 49 -11.89 -2.57 1.11
N SER A 50 -11.94 -1.69 0.11
CA SER A 50 -10.77 -1.13 -0.56
C SER A 50 -10.74 0.38 -0.43
N PHE A 51 -9.54 0.96 -0.29
CA PHE A 51 -9.35 2.38 0.02
C PHE A 51 -8.40 3.03 -0.97
N THR A 52 -8.78 4.21 -1.46
CA THR A 52 -7.94 5.07 -2.28
C THR A 52 -8.05 6.50 -1.78
N VAL A 53 -6.99 7.27 -2.01
CA VAL A 53 -6.94 8.70 -1.74
C VAL A 53 -6.31 9.42 -2.92
N GLY A 54 -6.81 10.60 -3.24
CA GLY A 54 -6.26 11.42 -4.31
C GLY A 54 -6.93 12.78 -4.36
N LEU A 55 -6.43 13.67 -5.21
CA LEU A 55 -7.18 14.87 -5.58
C LEU A 55 -8.39 14.47 -6.44
N GLU A 56 -9.43 15.30 -6.44
CA GLU A 56 -10.60 15.14 -7.30
C GLU A 56 -10.17 14.93 -8.76
N GLY A 57 -10.72 13.89 -9.41
CA GLY A 57 -10.39 13.55 -10.79
C GLY A 57 -8.99 12.97 -11.03
N SER A 58 -8.22 12.64 -9.98
CA SER A 58 -6.88 12.08 -10.16
C SER A 58 -6.89 10.70 -10.86
N PRO A 59 -5.83 10.38 -11.65
CA PRO A 59 -5.73 9.10 -12.34
C PRO A 59 -5.85 7.88 -11.43
N ASP A 60 -5.30 7.97 -10.21
CA ASP A 60 -5.34 6.89 -9.22
C ASP A 60 -6.77 6.57 -8.78
N LEU A 61 -7.63 7.58 -8.54
CA LEU A 61 -9.03 7.34 -8.20
C LEU A 61 -9.78 6.63 -9.34
N ILE A 62 -9.51 7.03 -10.58
CA ILE A 62 -10.13 6.42 -11.77
C ILE A 62 -9.65 4.98 -11.94
N ALA A 63 -8.36 4.73 -11.80
CA ALA A 63 -7.77 3.40 -11.93
C ALA A 63 -8.22 2.47 -10.79
N ALA A 64 -8.18 2.94 -9.56
CA ALA A 64 -8.62 2.20 -8.39
C ALA A 64 -10.10 1.82 -8.49
N LYS A 65 -10.96 2.75 -8.95
CA LYS A 65 -12.37 2.46 -9.19
C LYS A 65 -12.56 1.32 -10.19
N LYS A 66 -11.83 1.32 -11.31
CA LYS A 66 -11.91 0.24 -12.31
C LYS A 66 -11.56 -1.12 -11.72
N VAL A 67 -10.49 -1.17 -10.91
CA VAL A 67 -10.06 -2.41 -10.25
C VAL A 67 -11.07 -2.83 -9.19
N ALA A 68 -11.60 -1.88 -8.40
CA ALA A 68 -12.59 -2.16 -7.38
C ALA A 68 -13.90 -2.71 -7.95
N ASP A 69 -14.38 -2.13 -9.06
CA ASP A 69 -15.57 -2.59 -9.79
C ASP A 69 -15.34 -4.01 -10.33
N PHE A 70 -14.16 -4.29 -10.89
CA PHE A 70 -13.78 -5.63 -11.37
C PHE A 70 -13.72 -6.66 -10.22
N LEU A 71 -13.18 -6.28 -9.06
CA LEU A 71 -13.03 -7.17 -7.90
C LEU A 71 -14.28 -7.27 -7.02
N GLY A 72 -15.28 -6.42 -7.23
CA GLY A 72 -16.51 -6.39 -6.43
C GLY A 72 -16.30 -5.95 -4.97
N THR A 73 -15.27 -5.16 -4.68
CA THR A 73 -14.97 -4.66 -3.33
C THR A 73 -15.93 -3.53 -2.93
N ILE A 74 -16.16 -3.34 -1.62
CA ILE A 74 -16.79 -2.11 -1.13
C ILE A 74 -15.73 -1.00 -1.16
N HIS A 75 -15.77 -0.20 -2.23
CA HIS A 75 -14.74 0.77 -2.51
C HIS A 75 -14.99 2.12 -1.85
N HIS A 76 -13.95 2.65 -1.19
CA HIS A 76 -13.93 3.96 -0.59
C HIS A 76 -12.90 4.84 -1.30
N SER A 77 -13.41 5.73 -2.13
CA SER A 77 -12.62 6.71 -2.86
C SER A 77 -12.65 8.03 -2.10
N TYR A 78 -11.56 8.38 -1.43
CA TYR A 78 -11.46 9.62 -0.68
C TYR A 78 -10.76 10.71 -1.47
N THR A 79 -11.33 11.90 -1.42
CA THR A 79 -10.66 13.11 -1.89
C THR A 79 -10.15 13.94 -0.72
N TYR A 80 -9.13 14.74 -1.02
CA TYR A 80 -8.62 15.81 -0.17
C TYR A 80 -8.34 17.06 -1.01
N THR A 81 -8.33 18.23 -0.39
CA THR A 81 -7.97 19.50 -1.05
C THR A 81 -6.48 19.81 -0.89
N LEU A 82 -5.96 20.73 -1.70
CA LEU A 82 -4.58 21.20 -1.53
C LEU A 82 -4.37 21.87 -0.16
N ASP A 83 -5.38 22.58 0.36
CA ASP A 83 -5.33 23.22 1.67
C ASP A 83 -5.30 22.16 2.78
N GLU A 84 -6.15 21.13 2.72
CA GLU A 84 -6.10 20.01 3.67
C GLU A 84 -4.75 19.28 3.63
N GLY A 85 -4.18 19.14 2.44
CA GLY A 85 -2.84 18.58 2.25
C GLY A 85 -1.76 19.45 2.88
N ALA A 86 -1.78 20.76 2.64
CA ALA A 86 -0.81 21.72 3.17
C ALA A 86 -0.89 21.82 4.70
N ASP A 87 -2.10 21.92 5.24
CA ASP A 87 -2.37 22.01 6.68
C ASP A 87 -1.91 20.76 7.44
N ALA A 88 -1.92 19.59 6.77
CA ALA A 88 -1.48 18.33 7.37
C ALA A 88 0.05 18.18 7.44
N ILE A 89 0.82 18.94 6.65
CA ILE A 89 2.29 18.75 6.54
C ILE A 89 3.00 18.77 7.90
N PRO A 90 2.75 19.72 8.82
CA PRO A 90 3.43 19.74 10.12
C PRO A 90 3.20 18.48 10.94
N GLU A 91 1.95 17.98 11.00
CA GLU A 91 1.63 16.74 11.73
C GLU A 91 2.16 15.49 11.00
N VAL A 92 2.22 15.51 9.67
CA VAL A 92 2.86 14.45 8.89
C VAL A 92 4.35 14.40 9.21
N ILE A 93 5.09 15.50 9.13
CA ILE A 93 6.53 15.53 9.46
C ILE A 93 6.77 15.03 10.88
N LYS A 94 5.97 15.50 11.84
CA LYS A 94 6.03 15.05 13.23
C LYS A 94 5.76 13.54 13.37
N SER A 95 4.80 13.01 12.61
CA SER A 95 4.44 11.59 12.68
C SER A 95 5.47 10.69 12.00
N ILE A 96 6.02 11.09 10.86
CA ILE A 96 6.98 10.28 10.09
C ILE A 96 8.41 10.44 10.63
N GLU A 97 8.72 11.60 11.21
CA GLU A 97 10.03 11.96 11.77
C GLU A 97 11.14 11.98 10.70
N THR A 98 10.83 12.55 9.53
CA THR A 98 11.80 12.75 8.43
C THR A 98 11.55 14.08 7.74
N TYR A 99 12.60 14.59 7.08
CA TYR A 99 12.55 15.78 6.22
C TYR A 99 12.68 15.44 4.72
N ASP A 100 12.75 14.15 4.38
CA ASP A 100 12.86 13.72 2.99
C ASP A 100 11.62 14.14 2.17
N VAL A 101 11.86 14.87 1.08
CA VAL A 101 10.82 15.50 0.27
C VAL A 101 9.89 14.47 -0.37
N THR A 102 10.45 13.39 -0.91
CA THR A 102 9.66 12.33 -1.57
C THR A 102 8.78 11.64 -0.55
N THR A 103 9.34 11.34 0.61
CA THR A 103 8.67 10.67 1.72
C THR A 103 7.53 11.53 2.25
N ILE A 104 7.74 12.82 2.52
CA ILE A 104 6.67 13.72 3.00
C ILE A 104 5.55 13.83 1.97
N ARG A 105 5.88 14.06 0.68
CA ARG A 105 4.90 14.19 -0.40
C ARG A 105 3.97 12.98 -0.49
N ALA A 106 4.52 11.76 -0.42
CA ALA A 106 3.74 10.54 -0.47
C ALA A 106 3.04 10.22 0.86
N SER A 107 3.61 10.64 2.00
CA SER A 107 3.05 10.39 3.34
C SER A 107 1.79 11.21 3.61
N THR A 108 1.70 12.46 3.12
CA THR A 108 0.55 13.33 3.37
C THR A 108 -0.80 12.73 2.96
N PRO A 109 -1.02 12.29 1.71
CA PRO A 109 -2.27 11.65 1.34
C PRO A 109 -2.49 10.32 2.09
N MET A 110 -1.43 9.55 2.34
CA MET A 110 -1.51 8.30 3.10
C MET A 110 -1.98 8.52 4.55
N TYR A 111 -1.49 9.57 5.21
CA TYR A 111 -1.88 10.00 6.54
C TYR A 111 -3.35 10.42 6.59
N LEU A 112 -3.79 11.23 5.62
CA LEU A 112 -5.19 11.66 5.51
C LEU A 112 -6.14 10.48 5.25
N MET A 113 -5.70 9.51 4.44
CA MET A 113 -6.45 8.28 4.19
C MET A 113 -6.55 7.42 5.45
N ALA A 114 -5.45 7.25 6.20
CA ALA A 114 -5.42 6.48 7.43
C ALA A 114 -6.43 7.02 8.47
N ARG A 115 -6.56 8.34 8.58
CA ARG A 115 -7.60 8.99 9.41
C ARG A 115 -9.01 8.53 9.03
N LYS A 116 -9.34 8.51 7.75
CA LYS A 116 -10.67 8.11 7.25
C LYS A 116 -10.90 6.60 7.43
N ILE A 117 -9.88 5.77 7.17
CA ILE A 117 -9.91 4.33 7.43
C ILE A 117 -10.21 4.05 8.90
N LYS A 118 -9.53 4.74 9.82
CA LYS A 118 -9.75 4.59 11.26
C LYS A 118 -11.17 4.95 11.68
N ALA A 119 -11.71 6.04 11.14
CA ALA A 119 -13.07 6.49 11.44
C ALA A 119 -14.15 5.47 11.05
N MET A 120 -13.84 4.58 10.09
CA MET A 120 -14.70 3.45 9.71
C MET A 120 -14.56 2.22 10.62
N GLY A 121 -13.69 2.26 11.64
CA GLY A 121 -13.42 1.13 12.53
C GLY A 121 -12.49 0.07 11.95
N ILE A 122 -11.91 0.30 10.76
CA ILE A 122 -10.88 -0.56 10.18
C ILE A 122 -9.58 -0.36 10.96
N LYS A 123 -8.94 -1.47 11.36
CA LYS A 123 -7.72 -1.45 12.19
C LYS A 123 -6.48 -1.94 11.46
N MET A 124 -6.65 -2.61 10.30
CA MET A 124 -5.55 -3.17 9.54
C MET A 124 -5.82 -3.04 8.03
N VAL A 125 -4.77 -2.78 7.25
CA VAL A 125 -4.83 -2.79 5.79
C VAL A 125 -3.66 -3.54 5.19
N LEU A 126 -3.86 -4.19 4.04
CA LEU A 126 -2.75 -4.67 3.21
C LEU A 126 -2.39 -3.62 2.15
N SER A 127 -1.09 -3.46 1.88
CA SER A 127 -0.53 -2.53 0.91
C SER A 127 0.39 -3.24 -0.09
N GLY A 128 0.65 -2.59 -1.23
CA GLY A 128 1.55 -3.05 -2.29
C GLY A 128 3.01 -2.61 -2.15
N GLU A 129 3.40 -1.92 -1.06
CA GLU A 129 4.78 -1.44 -0.85
C GLU A 129 5.79 -2.59 -0.90
N GLY A 130 6.98 -2.29 -1.44
CA GLY A 130 8.06 -3.26 -1.62
C GLY A 130 8.11 -3.90 -3.01
N ALA A 131 7.06 -3.78 -3.81
CA ALA A 131 7.01 -4.40 -5.13
C ALA A 131 8.04 -3.81 -6.10
N ASP A 132 8.12 -2.48 -6.17
CA ASP A 132 9.03 -1.79 -7.09
C ASP A 132 10.50 -2.04 -6.73
N GLU A 133 10.82 -2.15 -5.44
CA GLU A 133 12.16 -2.42 -4.95
C GLU A 133 12.58 -3.87 -5.21
N VAL A 134 11.65 -4.82 -5.08
CA VAL A 134 11.90 -6.24 -5.34
C VAL A 134 12.01 -6.53 -6.85
N PHE A 135 11.18 -5.90 -7.67
CA PHE A 135 11.08 -6.22 -9.11
C PHE A 135 11.69 -5.19 -10.04
N GLY A 136 12.33 -4.15 -9.50
CA GLY A 136 12.89 -3.06 -10.27
C GLY A 136 11.84 -2.28 -11.08
N GLY A 137 10.71 -1.96 -10.45
CA GLY A 137 9.54 -1.37 -11.11
C GLY A 137 9.65 0.14 -11.40
N TYR A 138 10.58 0.85 -10.76
CA TYR A 138 10.79 2.26 -11.03
C TYR A 138 11.36 2.51 -12.44
N LEU A 139 10.94 3.62 -13.06
CA LEU A 139 11.32 3.97 -14.44
C LEU A 139 12.84 4.02 -14.71
N TYR A 140 13.67 4.30 -13.69
CA TYR A 140 15.12 4.37 -13.88
C TYR A 140 15.77 2.99 -14.04
N PHE A 141 15.12 1.90 -13.62
CA PHE A 141 15.62 0.53 -13.85
C PHE A 141 15.66 0.16 -15.34
N HIS A 142 14.89 0.82 -16.21
CA HIS A 142 15.02 0.68 -17.67
C HIS A 142 16.40 1.13 -18.19
N LYS A 143 17.17 1.86 -17.39
CA LYS A 143 18.52 2.33 -17.72
C LYS A 143 19.61 1.55 -16.98
N ALA A 144 19.26 0.44 -16.30
CA ALA A 144 20.25 -0.41 -15.65
C ALA A 144 21.28 -0.90 -16.68
N PRO A 145 22.60 -0.71 -16.45
CA PRO A 145 23.62 -1.05 -17.45
C PRO A 145 23.67 -2.55 -17.79
N ASN A 146 23.39 -3.40 -16.81
CA ASN A 146 23.40 -4.85 -16.95
C ASN A 146 22.57 -5.52 -15.84
N ARG A 147 22.40 -6.84 -15.92
CA ARG A 147 21.62 -7.63 -14.96
C ARG A 147 22.18 -7.57 -13.53
N GLN A 148 23.51 -7.51 -13.37
CA GLN A 148 24.12 -7.48 -12.04
C GLN A 148 23.84 -6.15 -11.35
N GLU A 149 24.03 -5.02 -12.04
CA GLU A 149 23.72 -3.70 -11.49
C GLU A 149 22.23 -3.51 -11.22
N PHE A 150 21.35 -4.09 -12.05
CA PHE A 150 19.91 -4.15 -11.74
C PHE A 150 19.66 -4.87 -10.41
N PHE A 151 20.25 -6.06 -10.23
CA PHE A 151 20.06 -6.86 -9.02
C PHE A 151 20.66 -6.17 -7.78
N ASP A 152 21.88 -5.65 -7.88
CA ASP A 152 22.55 -4.96 -6.78
C ASP A 152 21.74 -3.74 -6.32
N GLU A 153 21.14 -2.98 -7.26
CA GLU A 153 20.25 -1.87 -6.94
C GLU A 153 18.95 -2.35 -6.26
N THR A 154 18.33 -3.45 -6.70
CA THR A 154 17.16 -4.01 -5.99
C THR A 154 17.51 -4.41 -4.55
N VAL A 155 18.70 -4.98 -4.32
CA VAL A 155 19.18 -5.35 -2.99
C VAL A 155 19.44 -4.09 -2.14
N ASP A 156 20.10 -3.05 -2.68
CA ASP A 156 20.30 -1.77 -1.97
C ASP A 156 18.95 -1.14 -1.59
N LYS A 157 18.01 -1.11 -2.54
CA LYS A 157 16.66 -0.57 -2.32
C LYS A 157 15.94 -1.28 -1.20
N ILE A 158 15.90 -2.62 -1.23
CA ILE A 158 15.28 -3.42 -0.16
C ILE A 158 15.98 -3.14 1.19
N SER A 159 17.31 -3.09 1.22
CA SER A 159 18.08 -2.87 2.45
C SER A 159 17.79 -1.52 3.11
N ARG A 160 17.34 -0.53 2.33
CA ARG A 160 17.09 0.85 2.79
C ARG A 160 15.61 1.18 2.96
N LEU A 161 14.70 0.27 2.63
CA LEU A 161 13.25 0.46 2.76
C LEU A 161 12.82 0.97 4.15
N HIS A 162 13.52 0.54 5.20
CA HIS A 162 13.26 0.98 6.58
C HIS A 162 13.41 2.49 6.81
N MET A 163 14.12 3.20 5.92
CA MET A 163 14.27 4.66 5.97
C MET A 163 13.27 5.40 5.06
N TYR A 164 12.58 4.68 4.16
CA TYR A 164 11.75 5.27 3.10
C TYR A 164 10.33 4.70 3.13
N ASP A 165 10.00 3.76 2.26
CA ASP A 165 8.63 3.31 2.03
C ASP A 165 8.04 2.53 3.20
N CYS A 166 8.85 1.72 3.92
CA CYS A 166 8.41 1.10 5.17
C CYS A 166 8.21 2.15 6.27
N LEU A 167 9.06 3.18 6.35
CA LEU A 167 8.93 4.27 7.32
C LEU A 167 7.60 5.01 7.11
N ARG A 168 7.36 5.47 5.89
CA ARG A 168 6.13 6.15 5.48
C ARG A 168 4.91 5.27 5.71
N CYS A 169 4.91 4.06 5.16
CA CYS A 169 3.75 3.17 5.24
C CYS A 169 3.37 2.90 6.69
N ASN A 170 4.35 2.53 7.52
CA ASN A 170 4.12 2.25 8.94
C ASN A 170 3.65 3.49 9.70
N LYS A 171 4.41 4.59 9.67
CA LYS A 171 4.14 5.75 10.53
C LYS A 171 2.92 6.56 10.09
N ALA A 172 2.66 6.71 8.79
CA ALA A 172 1.48 7.42 8.30
C ALA A 172 0.18 6.72 8.72
N MET A 173 0.16 5.38 8.67
CA MET A 173 -0.98 4.56 9.10
C MET A 173 -1.10 4.51 10.62
N SER A 174 0.02 4.33 11.32
CA SER A 174 0.07 4.23 12.79
C SER A 174 -0.32 5.52 13.48
N ALA A 175 -0.14 6.69 12.84
CA ALA A 175 -0.61 7.98 13.35
C ALA A 175 -2.12 8.00 13.65
N TRP A 176 -2.89 7.14 13.00
CA TRP A 176 -4.33 6.98 13.23
C TRP A 176 -4.69 5.59 13.79
N GLY A 177 -3.71 4.83 14.27
CA GLY A 177 -3.91 3.50 14.83
C GLY A 177 -4.48 2.49 13.83
N VAL A 178 -3.91 2.49 12.62
CA VAL A 178 -4.14 1.51 11.54
C VAL A 178 -2.83 0.75 11.30
N GLU A 179 -2.88 -0.58 11.30
CA GLU A 179 -1.73 -1.44 11.01
C GLU A 179 -1.62 -1.71 9.49
N PRO A 180 -0.52 -1.33 8.82
CA PRO A 180 -0.26 -1.76 7.45
C PRO A 180 0.48 -3.10 7.41
N ARG A 181 0.12 -3.96 6.46
CA ARG A 181 0.83 -5.21 6.14
C ARG A 181 1.29 -5.20 4.69
N VAL A 182 2.52 -5.63 4.46
CA VAL A 182 3.21 -5.50 3.16
C VAL A 182 3.63 -6.90 2.65
N PRO A 183 2.81 -7.57 1.82
CA PRO A 183 3.09 -8.94 1.36
C PRO A 183 4.32 -9.07 0.46
N PHE A 184 4.72 -8.02 -0.25
CA PHE A 184 5.92 -8.04 -1.09
C PHE A 184 7.22 -8.12 -0.29
N LEU A 185 7.20 -7.78 1.01
CA LEU A 185 8.36 -7.81 1.90
C LEU A 185 8.33 -9.00 2.86
N ASP A 186 7.63 -10.06 2.45
CA ASP A 186 7.60 -11.30 3.19
C ASP A 186 8.90 -12.08 3.02
N ALA A 187 9.54 -12.51 4.12
CA ALA A 187 10.81 -13.22 4.06
C ALA A 187 10.78 -14.42 3.10
N ASP A 188 9.80 -15.32 3.25
CA ASP A 188 9.66 -16.49 2.38
C ASP A 188 9.34 -16.14 0.91
N PHE A 189 8.76 -14.96 0.66
CA PHE A 189 8.54 -14.48 -0.70
C PHE A 189 9.80 -13.85 -1.27
N LEU A 190 10.55 -13.08 -0.47
CA LEU A 190 11.83 -12.49 -0.86
C LEU A 190 12.84 -13.59 -1.21
N ASP A 191 12.88 -14.70 -0.47
CA ASP A 191 13.72 -15.87 -0.79
C ASP A 191 13.40 -16.51 -2.16
N VAL A 192 12.22 -16.25 -2.71
CA VAL A 192 11.79 -16.74 -4.03
C VAL A 192 11.94 -15.66 -5.11
N ALA A 193 11.75 -14.39 -4.74
CA ALA A 193 11.79 -13.27 -5.66
C ALA A 193 13.23 -12.79 -5.95
N MET A 194 14.14 -12.96 -5.00
CA MET A 194 15.56 -12.58 -5.05
C MET A 194 16.46 -13.80 -5.22
#